data_AF-A0A7Z2V6R1-F1
#
_entry.id   AF-A0A7Z2V6R1-F1
#
_cell.length_a   1.000
_cell.length_b   1.000
_cell.length_c   1.000
_cell.angle_alpha   90.00
_cell.angle_beta   90.00
_cell.angle_gamma   90.00
#
_symmetry.space_group_name_H-M   'P 1'
#
loop_
_entity.id
_entity.type
_entity.pdbx_description
1 polymer ?
#
loop_
_entity_poly.entity_id
_entity_poly.type
_entity_poly.pdbx_seq_one_letter_code
_entity_poly.pdbx_strand_id
1 'polypeptide(L)'
;MGLFGADALLWIYARFYTHDGSGFDRREGTLTIARRFRKPFVAPFYEFDAVCQLQLTPHGGHDYVLWLYHRYTSTKVCLATKLHSLGLDKPNVLAFWDTLQRYMDVEQPLPDLPILEQSRHLDPVTAAHDKACGRASRYWRDIDAETWSRREGRALSEKLKAYPWQQHPCVLQEKIDPDLSIERYYRNQEAKGIHATPKGDDFDDIHRG
;
A
#
# COMPACT_ATOMS: atom_id res chain seq x y z
N MET A 1 -8.10 -21.04 34.70
CA MET A 1 -9.51 -20.72 34.38
C MET A 1 -9.59 -19.24 33.98
N GLY A 2 -9.34 -18.90 32.71
CA GLY A 2 -9.33 -17.49 32.28
C GLY A 2 -9.27 -17.25 30.77
N LEU A 3 -9.64 -18.24 29.94
CA LEU A 3 -9.51 -18.14 28.48
C LEU A 3 -10.81 -17.80 27.73
N PHE A 4 -11.99 -17.89 28.35
CA PHE A 4 -13.26 -17.75 27.62
C PHE A 4 -13.69 -16.31 27.30
N GLY A 5 -13.15 -15.30 28.01
CA GLY A 5 -13.55 -13.90 27.83
C GLY A 5 -12.82 -13.17 26.70
N ALA A 6 -11.54 -13.48 26.50
CA ALA A 6 -10.72 -12.84 25.47
C ALA A 6 -11.13 -13.28 24.06
N ASP A 7 -11.41 -14.58 23.87
CA ASP A 7 -11.88 -15.12 22.59
C ASP A 7 -13.27 -14.61 22.21
N ALA A 8 -14.17 -14.45 23.18
CA ALA A 8 -15.49 -13.86 22.92
C ALA A 8 -15.39 -12.39 22.52
N LEU A 9 -14.50 -11.62 23.15
CA LEU A 9 -14.22 -10.23 22.77
C LEU A 9 -13.52 -10.14 21.40
N LEU A 10 -12.60 -11.05 21.10
CA LEU A 10 -11.95 -11.13 19.78
C LEU A 10 -12.96 -11.51 18.69
N TRP A 11 -13.88 -12.43 18.99
CA TRP A 11 -14.94 -12.85 18.08
C TRP A 11 -15.95 -11.71 17.84
N ILE A 12 -16.37 -11.00 18.89
CA ILE A 12 -17.21 -9.79 18.77
C ILE A 12 -16.46 -8.72 17.97
N TYR A 13 -15.19 -8.48 18.27
CA TYR A 13 -14.36 -7.54 17.52
C TYR A 13 -14.27 -7.93 16.04
N ALA A 14 -13.94 -9.18 15.71
CA ALA A 14 -13.88 -9.66 14.32
C ALA A 14 -15.27 -9.65 13.61
N ARG A 15 -16.37 -9.81 14.35
CA ARG A 15 -17.74 -9.76 13.83
C ARG A 15 -18.14 -8.34 13.43
N PHE A 16 -17.69 -7.32 14.17
CA PHE A 16 -18.08 -5.92 13.97
C PHE A 16 -17.03 -5.05 13.26
N TYR A 17 -15.75 -5.42 13.34
CA TYR A 17 -14.65 -4.76 12.64
C TYR A 17 -14.20 -5.63 11.47
N THR A 18 -14.95 -5.58 10.37
CA THR A 18 -14.53 -6.28 9.14
C THR A 18 -13.42 -5.53 8.42
N HIS A 19 -13.40 -4.20 8.41
CA HIS A 19 -12.28 -3.38 7.93
C HIS A 19 -12.31 -2.02 8.63
N ASP A 20 -11.16 -1.41 8.95
CA ASP A 20 -11.15 -0.08 9.60
C ASP A 20 -11.71 1.03 8.69
N GLY A 21 -11.87 0.75 7.38
CA GLY A 21 -12.31 1.68 6.33
C GLY A 21 -11.14 2.28 5.55
N SER A 22 -9.89 1.95 5.89
CA SER A 22 -8.71 2.26 5.10
C SER A 22 -8.52 1.25 3.97
N GLY A 23 -8.05 1.75 2.82
CA GLY A 23 -7.94 0.96 1.61
C GLY A 23 -7.14 1.69 0.54
N PHE A 24 -6.58 0.89 -0.37
CA PHE A 24 -5.90 1.36 -1.57
C PHE A 24 -6.81 1.13 -2.77
N ASP A 25 -7.34 2.22 -3.31
CA ASP A 25 -8.29 2.18 -4.41
C ASP A 25 -7.53 2.30 -5.73
N ARG A 26 -7.13 1.15 -6.28
CA ARG A 26 -6.36 1.06 -7.55
C ARG A 26 -7.02 1.82 -8.70
N ARG A 27 -8.35 1.75 -8.85
CA ARG A 27 -9.07 2.38 -9.97
C ARG A 27 -9.05 3.91 -9.91
N GLU A 28 -9.16 4.47 -8.71
CA GLU A 28 -9.15 5.91 -8.50
C GLU A 28 -7.75 6.45 -8.25
N GLY A 29 -6.79 5.58 -7.92
CA GLY A 29 -5.44 5.95 -7.53
C GLY A 29 -5.38 6.62 -6.15
N THR A 30 -6.40 6.42 -5.31
CA THR A 30 -6.54 7.09 -4.01
C THR A 30 -6.19 6.15 -2.85
N LEU A 31 -5.71 6.75 -1.76
CA LEU A 31 -5.48 6.10 -0.48
C LEU A 31 -6.48 6.65 0.53
N THR A 32 -7.34 5.76 1.02
CA THR A 32 -8.30 6.06 2.09
C THR A 32 -7.72 5.61 3.43
N ILE A 33 -7.75 6.50 4.42
CA ILE A 33 -7.23 6.29 5.77
C ILE A 33 -8.34 6.58 6.76
N ALA A 34 -8.90 5.54 7.36
CA ALA A 34 -9.91 5.72 8.39
C ALA A 34 -9.35 6.37 9.65
N ARG A 35 -10.15 7.28 10.23
CA ARG A 35 -9.82 7.98 11.47
C ARG A 35 -10.88 7.70 12.51
N ARG A 36 -10.45 7.36 13.72
CA ARG A 36 -11.38 7.11 14.83
C ARG A 36 -12.17 8.39 15.13
N PHE A 37 -13.50 8.29 15.10
CA PHE A 37 -14.44 9.39 15.36
C PHE A 37 -14.31 10.62 14.44
N ARG A 38 -13.67 10.49 13.27
CA ARG A 38 -13.59 11.56 12.26
C ARG A 38 -13.86 11.01 10.86
N LYS A 39 -14.11 11.91 9.91
CA LYS A 39 -14.18 11.54 8.49
C LYS A 39 -12.87 10.85 8.05
N PRO A 40 -12.96 9.82 7.20
CA PRO A 40 -11.77 9.19 6.63
C PRO A 40 -10.98 10.23 5.84
N PHE A 41 -9.66 10.07 5.84
CA PHE A 41 -8.77 10.91 5.05
C PHE A 41 -8.49 10.21 3.72
N VAL A 42 -8.94 10.82 2.64
CA VAL A 42 -8.78 10.35 1.27
C VAL A 42 -7.85 11.33 0.57
N ALA A 43 -6.78 10.83 -0.03
CA ALA A 43 -5.93 11.62 -0.92
C ALA A 43 -5.32 10.72 -2.01
N PRO A 44 -4.95 11.26 -3.17
CA PRO A 44 -4.23 10.51 -4.19
C PRO A 44 -2.94 9.89 -3.67
N PHE A 45 -2.65 8.65 -4.10
CA PHE A 45 -1.52 7.88 -3.57
C PHE A 45 -0.16 8.49 -3.91
N TYR A 46 -0.02 9.14 -5.06
CA TYR A 46 1.24 9.76 -5.48
C TYR A 46 1.62 11.01 -4.65
N GLU A 47 0.68 11.55 -3.84
CA GLU A 47 0.94 12.63 -2.88
C GLU A 47 1.61 12.13 -1.59
N PHE A 48 1.75 10.81 -1.44
CA PHE A 48 2.40 10.20 -0.30
C PHE A 48 3.85 9.85 -0.60
N ASP A 49 4.76 10.35 0.23
CA ASP A 49 6.16 10.00 0.19
C ASP A 49 6.43 8.80 1.11
N ALA A 50 7.06 7.78 0.54
CA ALA A 50 7.42 6.56 1.24
C ALA A 50 8.77 6.68 1.93
N VAL A 51 8.80 6.40 3.23
CA VAL A 51 10.00 6.41 4.06
C VAL A 51 10.18 5.04 4.70
N CYS A 52 11.35 4.43 4.47
CA CYS A 52 11.75 3.20 5.15
C CYS A 52 12.48 3.58 6.45
N GLN A 53 11.90 3.23 7.59
CA GLN A 53 12.43 3.53 8.92
C GLN A 53 12.91 2.25 9.60
N LEU A 54 14.10 2.31 10.20
CA LEU A 54 14.61 1.27 11.11
C LEU A 54 13.92 1.43 12.47
N GLN A 55 13.23 0.40 12.93
CA GLN A 55 12.63 0.32 14.25
C GLN A 55 13.39 -0.71 15.11
N LEU A 56 13.90 -0.27 16.25
CA LEU A 56 14.56 -1.16 17.20
C LEU A 56 13.51 -1.82 18.10
N THR A 57 13.57 -3.15 18.22
CA THR A 57 12.70 -3.85 19.15
C THR A 57 13.27 -3.80 20.57
N PRO A 58 12.42 -3.83 21.61
CA PRO A 58 12.88 -3.78 23.01
C PRO A 58 13.90 -4.86 23.40
N HIS A 59 13.95 -5.97 22.66
CA HIS A 59 14.86 -7.09 22.89
C HIS A 59 16.16 -7.01 22.07
N GLY A 60 16.47 -5.86 21.46
CA GLY A 60 17.71 -5.65 20.71
C GLY A 60 17.68 -6.16 19.26
N GLY A 61 16.50 -6.55 18.75
CA GLY A 61 16.30 -6.81 17.33
C GLY A 61 16.07 -5.51 16.55
N HIS A 62 16.00 -5.62 15.24
CA HIS A 62 15.68 -4.49 14.36
C HIS A 62 14.73 -4.92 13.26
N ASP A 63 13.74 -4.08 12.99
CA ASP A 63 12.75 -4.27 11.94
C ASP A 63 12.80 -3.06 11.00
N TYR A 64 12.53 -3.28 9.72
CA TYR A 64 12.29 -2.17 8.79
C TYR A 64 10.79 -1.97 8.62
N VAL A 65 10.36 -0.72 8.73
CA VAL A 65 8.96 -0.31 8.66
C VAL A 65 8.78 0.69 7.54
N LEU A 66 7.75 0.50 6.72
CA LEU A 66 7.37 1.43 5.67
C LEU A 66 6.31 2.42 6.19
N TRP A 67 6.67 3.70 6.14
CA TRP A 67 5.78 4.83 6.43
C TRP A 67 5.41 5.58 5.16
N LEU A 68 4.16 6.01 5.07
CA LEU A 68 3.67 6.93 4.05
C LEU A 68 3.39 8.27 4.71
N TYR A 69 4.03 9.33 4.23
CA TYR A 69 3.83 10.71 4.68
C TYR A 69 3.13 11.49 3.58
N HIS A 70 2.00 12.12 3.90
CA HIS A 70 1.34 13.00 2.96
C HIS A 70 2.15 14.30 2.80
N ARG A 71 2.48 14.72 1.57
CA ARG A 71 3.32 15.92 1.34
C ARG A 71 2.75 17.20 1.95
N TYR A 72 1.45 17.41 1.80
CA TYR A 72 0.82 18.69 2.13
C TYR A 72 0.21 18.75 3.53
N THR A 73 0.15 17.62 4.24
CA THR A 73 -0.51 17.57 5.55
C THR A 73 0.36 16.79 6.53
N SER A 74 0.14 16.95 7.84
CA SER A 74 0.84 16.17 8.86
C SER A 74 0.35 14.70 8.96
N THR A 75 -0.44 14.24 7.98
CA THR A 75 -0.98 12.89 7.95
C THR A 75 0.11 11.89 7.58
N LYS A 76 0.26 10.85 8.40
CA LYS A 76 1.16 9.74 8.14
C LYS A 76 0.51 8.41 8.44
N VAL A 77 0.90 7.37 7.72
CA VAL A 77 0.42 6.00 7.92
C VAL A 77 1.59 5.05 8.01
N CYS A 78 1.56 4.21 9.03
CA CYS A 78 2.45 3.06 9.14
C CYS A 78 1.82 1.87 8.45
N LEU A 79 2.53 1.26 7.49
CA LEU A 79 2.04 0.06 6.79
C LEU A 79 2.42 -1.24 7.51
N ALA A 80 3.35 -1.19 8.45
CA ALA A 80 3.69 -2.37 9.25
C ALA A 80 2.49 -2.79 10.11
N THR A 81 2.33 -4.10 10.27
CA THR A 81 1.19 -4.74 10.96
C THR A 81 -0.16 -4.59 10.23
N LYS A 82 -0.31 -3.60 9.33
CA LYS A 82 -1.51 -3.43 8.50
C LYS A 82 -1.43 -4.20 7.18
N LEU A 83 -0.31 -4.12 6.47
CA LEU A 83 -0.14 -4.74 5.13
C LEU A 83 1.06 -5.67 5.03
N HIS A 84 2.12 -5.40 5.79
CA HIS A 84 3.28 -6.29 5.87
C HIS A 84 3.60 -6.60 7.33
N SER A 85 4.14 -7.78 7.57
CA SER A 85 4.52 -8.25 8.90
C SER A 85 5.63 -7.40 9.51
N LEU A 86 5.68 -7.32 10.84
CA LEU A 86 6.87 -6.85 11.53
C LEU A 86 8.02 -7.83 11.30
N GLY A 87 9.25 -7.35 11.19
CA GLY A 87 10.44 -8.18 10.93
C GLY A 87 10.81 -8.37 9.45
N LEU A 88 10.32 -7.52 8.53
CA LEU A 88 10.81 -7.55 7.15
C LEU A 88 12.23 -6.98 7.05
N ASP A 89 13.11 -7.70 6.35
CA ASP A 89 14.42 -7.20 5.95
C ASP A 89 14.29 -5.97 5.02
N LYS A 90 15.30 -5.08 5.02
CA LYS A 90 15.33 -3.91 4.13
C LYS A 90 15.02 -4.22 2.66
N PRO A 91 15.62 -5.24 2.00
CA PRO A 91 15.30 -5.56 0.61
C PRO A 91 13.85 -5.97 0.40
N ASN A 92 13.25 -6.70 1.35
CA ASN A 92 11.84 -7.09 1.29
C ASN A 92 10.91 -5.88 1.45
N VAL A 93 11.25 -4.92 2.31
CA VAL A 93 10.50 -3.66 2.43
C VAL A 93 10.55 -2.86 1.12
N LEU A 94 11.71 -2.80 0.46
CA LEU A 94 11.86 -2.12 -0.82
C LEU A 94 11.08 -2.83 -1.94
N ALA A 95 11.12 -4.16 -1.97
CA ALA A 95 10.33 -4.97 -2.89
C ALA A 95 8.82 -4.79 -2.65
N PHE A 96 8.41 -4.71 -1.39
CA PHE A 96 7.02 -4.44 -1.01
C PHE A 96 6.56 -3.07 -1.49
N TRP A 97 7.40 -2.03 -1.37
CA TRP A 97 7.08 -0.70 -1.91
C TRP A 97 6.93 -0.71 -3.44
N ASP A 98 7.80 -1.41 -4.17
CA ASP A 98 7.70 -1.58 -5.63
C ASP A 98 6.41 -2.32 -6.02
N THR A 99 6.05 -3.35 -5.25
CA THR A 99 4.80 -4.10 -5.39
C THR A 99 3.57 -3.20 -5.19
N LEU A 100 3.60 -2.33 -4.18
CA LEU A 100 2.52 -1.39 -3.89
C LEU A 100 2.36 -0.35 -5.01
N GLN A 101 3.47 0.18 -5.53
CA GLN A 101 3.44 1.08 -6.69
C GLN A 101 2.83 0.42 -7.92
N ARG A 102 3.24 -0.82 -8.26
CA ARG A 102 2.63 -1.59 -9.35
C ARG A 102 1.14 -1.87 -9.13
N TYR A 103 0.75 -2.13 -7.88
CA TYR A 103 -0.65 -2.32 -7.53
C TYR A 103 -1.48 -1.03 -7.72
N MET A 104 -0.90 0.15 -7.51
CA MET A 104 -1.60 1.42 -7.73
C MET A 104 -1.56 1.89 -9.19
N ASP A 105 -0.64 1.36 -10.01
CA ASP A 105 -0.56 1.64 -11.44
C ASP A 105 -1.51 0.75 -12.25
N VAL A 106 -2.57 1.36 -12.81
CA VAL A 106 -3.60 0.67 -13.61
C VAL A 106 -3.06 0.19 -14.97
N GLU A 107 -2.00 0.81 -15.49
CA GLU A 107 -1.43 0.46 -16.80
C GLU A 107 -0.59 -0.83 -16.73
N GLN A 108 -0.10 -1.19 -15.54
CA GLN A 108 0.68 -2.40 -15.31
C GLN A 108 -0.19 -3.54 -14.78
N PRO A 109 0.16 -4.80 -15.06
CA PRO A 109 -0.53 -5.94 -14.47
C PRO A 109 -0.38 -5.95 -12.95
N LEU A 110 -1.37 -6.50 -12.26
CA LEU A 110 -1.36 -6.67 -10.81
C LEU A 110 -0.12 -7.48 -10.39
N PRO A 111 0.54 -7.06 -9.29
CA PRO A 111 1.68 -7.80 -8.78
C PRO A 111 1.28 -9.22 -8.41
N ASP A 112 2.26 -10.11 -8.52
CA ASP A 112 2.04 -11.52 -8.26
C ASP A 112 2.07 -11.84 -6.76
N LEU A 113 0.89 -11.74 -6.13
CA LEU A 113 0.69 -12.02 -4.71
C LEU A 113 -0.43 -13.04 -4.48
N PRO A 114 -0.31 -13.93 -3.47
CA PRO A 114 -1.37 -14.87 -3.11
C PRO A 114 -2.71 -14.20 -2.83
N ILE A 115 -2.70 -13.04 -2.17
CA ILE A 115 -3.92 -12.30 -1.81
C ILE A 115 -4.67 -11.76 -3.04
N LEU A 116 -3.95 -11.47 -4.13
CA LEU A 116 -4.54 -10.92 -5.35
C LEU A 116 -4.98 -12.01 -6.33
N GLU A 117 -4.60 -13.27 -6.12
CA GLU A 117 -4.92 -14.38 -7.02
C GLU A 117 -6.41 -14.45 -7.39
N GLN A 118 -7.27 -14.25 -6.39
CA GLN A 118 -8.73 -14.30 -6.58
C GLN A 118 -9.27 -13.15 -7.44
N SER A 119 -8.60 -12.00 -7.47
CA SER A 119 -9.04 -10.82 -8.21
C SER A 119 -8.31 -10.60 -9.55
N ARG A 120 -7.24 -11.36 -9.85
CA ARG A 120 -6.45 -11.20 -11.10
C ARG A 120 -7.29 -11.25 -12.37
N HIS A 121 -8.29 -12.14 -12.42
CA HIS A 121 -9.16 -12.31 -13.58
C HIS A 121 -10.16 -11.16 -13.77
N LEU A 122 -10.38 -10.34 -12.75
CA LEU A 122 -11.29 -9.19 -12.80
C LEU A 122 -10.60 -7.95 -13.41
N ASP A 123 -9.27 -7.92 -13.44
CA ASP A 123 -8.50 -6.84 -14.03
C ASP A 123 -8.13 -7.17 -15.49
N PRO A 124 -8.60 -6.38 -16.48
CA PRO A 124 -8.40 -6.71 -17.90
C PRO A 124 -6.91 -6.70 -18.31
N VAL A 125 -6.10 -5.80 -17.74
CA VAL A 125 -4.66 -5.72 -18.01
C VAL A 125 -3.95 -6.97 -17.50
N THR A 126 -4.23 -7.34 -16.24
CA THR A 126 -3.69 -8.58 -15.65
C THR A 126 -4.16 -9.82 -16.40
N ALA A 127 -5.43 -9.92 -16.77
CA ALA A 127 -5.97 -11.07 -17.49
C ALA A 127 -5.32 -11.25 -18.88
N ALA A 128 -5.07 -10.15 -19.60
CA ALA A 128 -4.36 -10.18 -20.88
C ALA A 128 -2.90 -10.62 -20.71
N HIS A 129 -2.21 -10.07 -19.70
CA HIS A 129 -0.84 -10.45 -19.37
C HIS A 129 -0.72 -11.94 -18.97
N ASP A 130 -1.61 -12.42 -18.09
CA ASP A 130 -1.59 -13.81 -17.62
C ASP A 130 -1.88 -14.79 -18.77
N LYS A 131 -2.76 -14.41 -19.72
CA LYS A 131 -3.00 -15.19 -20.95
C LYS A 131 -1.77 -15.23 -21.86
N ALA A 132 -1.03 -14.14 -21.98
CA ALA A 132 0.19 -14.07 -22.79
C ALA A 132 1.34 -14.90 -22.17
N CYS A 133 1.48 -14.87 -20.84
CA CYS A 133 2.51 -15.62 -20.12
C CYS A 133 2.15 -17.09 -19.84
N GLY A 134 0.90 -17.50 -20.12
CA GLY A 134 0.44 -18.87 -19.84
C GLY A 134 0.38 -19.21 -18.35
N ARG A 135 0.16 -18.22 -17.49
CA ARG A 135 0.13 -18.40 -16.03
C ARG A 135 -1.08 -19.25 -15.61
N ALA A 136 -0.88 -20.20 -14.71
CA ALA A 136 -1.98 -20.94 -14.08
C ALA A 136 -2.85 -20.05 -13.18
N SER A 137 -4.18 -20.22 -13.24
CA SER A 137 -5.16 -19.40 -12.50
C SER A 137 -5.17 -19.64 -10.99
N ARG A 138 -4.69 -20.81 -10.55
CA ARG A 138 -4.59 -21.22 -9.13
C ARG A 138 -3.15 -21.49 -8.71
N TYR A 139 -2.19 -20.79 -9.32
CA TYR A 139 -0.76 -20.95 -9.06
C TYR A 139 -0.41 -20.98 -7.57
N TRP A 140 -0.85 -19.98 -6.78
CA TRP A 140 -0.51 -19.86 -5.37
C TRP A 140 -1.26 -20.86 -4.49
N ARG A 141 -2.47 -21.26 -4.88
CA ARG A 141 -3.25 -22.27 -4.16
C ARG A 141 -2.70 -23.68 -4.36
N ASP A 142 -2.26 -24.00 -5.57
CA ASP A 142 -1.82 -25.34 -5.96
C ASP A 142 -0.32 -25.56 -5.64
N ILE A 143 0.38 -24.53 -5.16
CA ILE A 143 1.80 -24.61 -4.79
C ILE A 143 2.01 -25.31 -3.44
N ASP A 144 3.03 -26.15 -3.35
CA ASP A 144 3.47 -26.70 -2.07
C ASP A 144 4.35 -25.68 -1.34
N ALA A 145 3.84 -25.15 -0.22
CA ALA A 145 4.50 -24.07 0.53
C ALA A 145 5.89 -24.45 1.04
N GLU A 146 6.11 -25.70 1.43
CA GLU A 146 7.41 -26.17 1.93
C GLU A 146 8.44 -26.24 0.80
N THR A 147 8.06 -26.86 -0.32
CA THR A 147 8.92 -26.93 -1.52
C THR A 147 9.22 -25.55 -2.08
N TRP A 148 8.22 -24.66 -2.13
CA TRP A 148 8.39 -23.29 -2.59
C TRP A 148 9.39 -22.53 -1.74
N SER A 149 9.23 -22.55 -0.42
CA SER A 149 10.11 -21.87 0.52
C SER A 149 11.58 -22.31 0.37
N ARG A 150 11.80 -23.62 0.21
CA ARG A 150 13.15 -24.21 0.07
C ARG A 150 13.83 -23.92 -1.26
N ARG A 151 13.07 -23.71 -2.34
CA ARG A 151 13.60 -23.52 -3.70
C ARG A 151 13.40 -22.08 -4.17
N GLU A 152 12.20 -21.77 -4.63
CA GLU A 152 11.86 -20.51 -5.27
C GLU A 152 11.91 -19.33 -4.31
N GLY A 153 11.42 -19.49 -3.08
CA GLY A 153 11.45 -18.46 -2.04
C GLY A 153 12.89 -18.08 -1.68
N ARG A 154 13.78 -19.06 -1.54
CA ARG A 154 15.21 -18.82 -1.32
C ARG A 154 15.86 -18.11 -2.51
N ALA A 155 15.63 -18.59 -3.74
CA ALA A 155 16.17 -17.97 -4.95
C ALA A 155 15.65 -16.53 -5.13
N LEU A 156 14.39 -16.27 -4.79
CA LEU A 156 13.81 -14.93 -4.77
C LEU A 156 14.51 -14.05 -3.74
N SER A 157 14.70 -14.54 -2.51
CA SER A 157 15.42 -13.81 -1.46
C SER A 157 16.85 -13.43 -1.90
N GLU A 158 17.57 -14.34 -2.55
CA GLU A 158 18.91 -14.08 -3.09
C GLU A 158 18.87 -13.03 -4.21
N LYS A 159 17.89 -13.10 -5.12
CA LYS A 159 17.68 -12.08 -6.16
C LYS A 159 17.35 -10.70 -5.57
N LEU A 160 16.47 -10.64 -4.56
CA LEU A 160 16.12 -9.38 -3.89
C LEU A 160 17.33 -8.76 -3.19
N LYS A 161 18.23 -9.57 -2.61
CA LYS A 161 19.47 -9.07 -2.00
C LYS A 161 20.47 -8.56 -3.03
N ALA A 162 20.54 -9.21 -4.20
CA ALA A 162 21.45 -8.83 -5.28
C ALA A 162 20.93 -7.65 -6.13
N TYR A 163 19.63 -7.38 -6.12
CA TYR A 163 19.03 -6.33 -6.94
C TYR A 163 19.52 -4.94 -6.50
N PRO A 164 19.97 -4.08 -7.44
CA PRO A 164 20.41 -2.74 -7.13
C PRO A 164 19.19 -1.84 -6.87
N TRP A 165 18.72 -1.83 -5.63
CA TRP A 165 17.60 -0.98 -5.22
C TRP A 165 17.92 0.51 -5.34
N GLN A 166 16.86 1.32 -5.48
CA GLN A 166 16.91 2.80 -5.46
C GLN A 166 17.74 3.43 -6.61
N GLN A 167 17.95 2.71 -7.71
CA GLN A 167 18.63 3.25 -8.90
C GLN A 167 17.71 4.09 -9.79
N HIS A 168 16.44 3.69 -9.88
CA HIS A 168 15.42 4.36 -10.68
C HIS A 168 14.46 5.12 -9.77
N PRO A 169 13.89 6.22 -10.26
CA PRO A 169 12.88 6.94 -9.51
C PRO A 169 11.58 6.11 -9.44
N CYS A 170 10.67 6.49 -8.54
CA CYS A 170 9.38 5.82 -8.37
C CYS A 170 8.61 5.73 -9.70
N VAL A 171 7.83 4.67 -9.86
CA VAL A 171 7.00 4.40 -11.06
C VAL A 171 5.87 5.43 -11.14
N LEU A 172 5.19 5.63 -10.01
CA LEU A 172 4.14 6.62 -9.87
C LEU A 172 4.81 7.95 -9.54
N GLN A 173 4.98 8.79 -10.55
CA GLN A 173 5.40 10.17 -10.40
C GLN A 173 4.25 11.08 -10.75
N GLU A 174 4.11 12.12 -9.95
CA GLU A 174 3.17 13.17 -10.23
C GLU A 174 3.76 14.10 -11.28
N LYS A 175 3.02 14.32 -12.37
CA LYS A 175 3.21 15.48 -13.24
C LYS A 175 2.39 16.64 -12.65
N ILE A 176 2.75 17.14 -11.47
CA ILE A 176 2.24 18.46 -11.09
C ILE A 176 2.92 19.45 -12.01
N ASP A 177 2.13 20.28 -12.66
CA ASP A 177 2.67 21.50 -13.24
C ASP A 177 3.30 22.32 -12.10
N PRO A 178 4.63 22.55 -12.12
CA PRO A 178 5.31 23.27 -11.03
C PRO A 178 4.76 24.69 -10.81
N ASP A 179 4.07 25.24 -11.80
CA ASP A 179 3.45 26.57 -11.72
C ASP A 179 2.05 26.57 -11.07
N LEU A 180 1.51 25.38 -10.73
CA LEU A 180 0.18 25.25 -10.13
C LEU A 180 0.24 25.38 -8.60
N SER A 181 -0.50 26.33 -8.04
CA SER A 181 -0.69 26.40 -6.58
C SER A 181 -1.44 25.16 -6.06
N ILE A 182 -1.12 24.74 -4.83
CA ILE A 182 -1.75 23.57 -4.19
C ILE A 182 -3.27 23.75 -4.08
N GLU A 183 -3.75 24.96 -3.80
CA GLU A 183 -5.19 25.29 -3.82
C GLU A 183 -5.81 24.98 -5.19
N ARG A 184 -5.22 25.52 -6.26
CA ARG A 184 -5.74 25.36 -7.63
C ARG A 184 -5.72 23.91 -8.08
N TYR A 185 -4.71 23.17 -7.63
CA TYR A 185 -4.60 21.74 -7.83
C TYR A 185 -5.78 20.96 -7.20
N TYR A 186 -6.05 21.16 -5.91
CA TYR A 186 -7.17 20.47 -5.26
C TYR A 186 -8.53 20.90 -5.81
N ARG A 187 -8.72 22.17 -6.18
CA ARG A 187 -9.95 22.61 -6.88
C ARG A 187 -10.14 21.90 -8.21
N ASN A 188 -9.06 21.68 -8.96
CA ASN A 188 -9.12 20.90 -10.19
C ASN A 188 -9.47 19.42 -9.94
N GLN A 189 -9.01 18.83 -8.84
CA GLN A 189 -9.39 17.47 -8.45
C GLN A 189 -10.87 17.37 -8.06
N GLU A 190 -11.36 18.33 -7.27
CA GLU A 190 -12.78 18.42 -6.90
C GLU A 190 -13.66 18.55 -8.15
N ALA A 191 -13.24 19.36 -9.13
CA ALA A 191 -13.92 19.47 -10.43
C ALA A 191 -13.91 18.17 -11.25
N LYS A 192 -12.90 17.31 -11.07
CA LYS A 192 -12.84 15.95 -11.65
C LYS A 192 -13.70 14.93 -10.88
N GLY A 193 -14.33 15.34 -9.78
CA GLY A 193 -15.15 14.48 -8.93
C GLY A 193 -14.35 13.64 -7.93
N ILE A 194 -13.04 13.91 -7.77
CA ILE A 194 -12.23 13.25 -6.74
C ILE A 194 -12.49 13.98 -5.42
N HIS A 195 -13.17 13.31 -4.49
CA HIS A 195 -13.46 13.85 -3.16
C HIS A 195 -12.28 13.63 -2.20
N ALA A 196 -11.20 14.37 -2.40
CA ALA A 196 -10.08 14.41 -1.46
C ALA A 196 -10.50 15.07 -0.14
N THR A 197 -9.85 14.66 0.96
CA THR A 197 -10.10 15.22 2.30
C THR A 197 -9.40 16.56 2.53
N PRO A 198 -8.14 16.77 2.10
CA PRO A 198 -7.63 18.12 1.92
C PRO A 198 -8.48 18.79 0.83
N LYS A 199 -9.13 19.90 1.18
CA LYS A 199 -9.88 20.71 0.22
C LYS A 199 -9.01 21.81 -0.34
N GLY A 200 -9.41 22.38 -1.47
CA GLY A 200 -8.75 23.57 -2.02
C GLY A 200 -8.61 24.67 -0.97
N ASP A 201 -9.70 24.96 -0.26
CA ASP A 201 -9.79 26.02 0.75
C ASP A 201 -8.86 25.82 1.98
N ASP A 202 -8.40 24.59 2.25
CA ASP A 202 -7.46 24.30 3.34
C ASP A 202 -6.06 24.88 3.04
N PHE A 203 -5.79 25.25 1.79
CA PHE A 203 -4.52 25.78 1.32
C PHE A 203 -4.58 27.25 0.87
N ASP A 204 -5.73 27.92 1.04
CA ASP A 204 -5.87 29.35 0.74
C ASP A 204 -4.89 30.19 1.59
N ASP A 205 -4.18 31.11 0.95
CA ASP A 205 -3.21 32.03 1.60
C ASP A 205 -3.83 32.88 2.73
N ILE A 206 -5.16 32.95 2.80
CA ILE A 206 -5.92 33.70 3.83
C ILE A 206 -5.81 33.02 5.22
N HIS A 207 -5.56 31.71 5.28
CA HIS A 207 -5.57 30.92 6.53
C HIS A 207 -4.17 30.62 7.07
N ARG A 208 -3.10 31.09 6.40
CA ARG A 208 -1.72 31.11 6.93
C ARG A 208 -1.47 32.39 7.75
N GLY A 209 -2.24 32.55 8.83
CA GLY A 209 -2.01 33.58 9.86
C GLY A 209 -1.22 33.02 11.04
#